data_AF-A0A9D9T757-F1
#
_entry.id   AF-A0A9D9T757-F1
#
_cell.length_a   1.000
_cell.length_b   1.000
_cell.length_c   1.000
_cell.angle_alpha   90.00
_cell.angle_beta   90.00
_cell.angle_gamma   90.00
#
_symmetry.space_group_name_H-M   'P 1'
#
loop_
_entity.id
_entity.type
_entity.pdbx_description
1 polymer ?
#
loop_
_entity_poly.entity_id
_entity_poly.type
_entity_poly.pdbx_seq_one_letter_code
_entity_poly.pdbx_strand_id
1 'polypeptide(L)'
;VNFPSWLQLAFGYSIDGRLKGDASSYSIQNTRYYSHPEYAFSVDIDWKKLPIKNQRLKQFTRLFTFIKIPFPALYWRNGVAYVGLF
;
A
#
# COMPACT_ATOMS: atom_id res chain seq x y z
N VAL A 1 -24.13 -7.92 -3.07
CA VAL A 1 -23.39 -7.17 -2.03
C VAL A 1 -22.99 -5.83 -2.64
N ASN A 2 -23.43 -4.70 -2.10
CA ASN A 2 -23.06 -3.38 -2.61
C ASN A 2 -21.72 -2.97 -2.01
N PHE A 3 -20.68 -2.91 -2.84
CA PHE A 3 -19.38 -2.40 -2.43
C PHE A 3 -19.36 -0.86 -2.56
N PRO A 4 -18.96 -0.11 -1.51
CA PRO A 4 -18.95 1.34 -1.57
C PRO A 4 -17.97 1.83 -2.65
N SER A 5 -18.47 2.63 -3.59
CA SER A 5 -17.69 3.13 -4.72
C SER A 5 -16.56 4.09 -4.32
N TRP A 6 -16.64 4.66 -3.11
CA TRP A 6 -15.62 5.53 -2.53
C TRP A 6 -14.50 4.78 -1.82
N LEU A 7 -14.68 3.49 -1.52
CA LEU A 7 -13.66 2.67 -0.88
C LEU A 7 -12.85 1.97 -1.98
N GLN A 8 -11.54 2.03 -1.88
CA GLN A 8 -10.63 1.30 -2.76
C GLN A 8 -9.80 0.34 -1.92
N LEU A 9 -9.56 -0.85 -2.47
CA LEU A 9 -8.66 -1.83 -1.89
C LEU A 9 -7.50 -2.00 -2.86
N ALA A 10 -6.28 -1.97 -2.35
CA ALA A 10 -5.09 -2.24 -3.13
C ALA A 10 -4.33 -3.42 -2.52
N PHE A 11 -3.77 -4.24 -3.40
CA PHE A 11 -2.92 -5.35 -3.05
C PHE A 11 -1.59 -5.18 -3.78
N GLY A 12 -0.49 -5.25 -3.04
CA GLY A 12 0.87 -5.13 -3.54
C GLY A 12 1.67 -6.39 -3.25
N TYR A 13 2.60 -6.69 -4.15
CA TYR A 13 3.60 -7.74 -3.97
C TYR A 13 4.98 -7.15 -4.22
N SER A 14 5.88 -7.39 -3.27
CA SER A 14 7.27 -6.97 -3.30
C SER A 14 8.16 -8.13 -2.85
N ILE A 15 9.46 -7.97 -3.01
CA ILE A 15 10.44 -8.91 -2.51
C ILE A 15 11.54 -8.10 -1.83
N ASP A 16 11.55 -8.15 -0.50
CA ASP A 16 12.58 -7.53 0.30
C ASP A 16 13.92 -8.26 0.09
N GLY A 17 15.03 -7.51 0.04
CA GLY A 17 16.36 -8.11 -0.04
C GLY A 17 16.71 -8.83 -1.35
N ARG A 18 15.97 -8.62 -2.45
CA ARG A 18 16.32 -9.20 -3.78
C ARG A 18 17.38 -8.37 -4.50
N LEU A 19 18.62 -8.86 -4.46
CA LEU A 19 19.76 -8.22 -5.12
C LEU A 19 20.12 -8.85 -6.49
N LYS A 20 19.66 -10.09 -6.74
CA LYS A 20 19.80 -10.78 -8.02
C LYS A 20 18.45 -11.31 -8.49
N GLY A 21 18.19 -11.17 -9.78
CA GLY A 21 16.92 -11.57 -10.39
C GLY A 21 16.71 -13.09 -10.45
N ASP A 22 17.77 -13.88 -10.36
CA ASP A 22 17.76 -15.33 -10.54
C ASP A 22 18.03 -16.13 -9.26
N ALA A 23 18.37 -15.46 -8.15
CA ALA A 23 18.74 -16.10 -6.90
C ALA A 23 17.97 -15.51 -5.71
N SER A 24 17.59 -16.37 -4.76
CA SER A 24 16.92 -16.00 -3.50
C SER A 24 17.88 -15.65 -2.38
N SER A 25 19.18 -15.80 -2.59
CA SER A 25 20.21 -15.32 -1.66
C SER A 25 21.45 -14.88 -2.43
N TYR A 26 22.10 -13.83 -1.95
CA TYR A 26 23.33 -13.32 -2.56
C TYR A 26 24.31 -12.88 -1.48
N SER A 27 25.59 -13.24 -1.63
CA SER A 27 26.63 -12.90 -0.67
C SER A 27 27.60 -11.87 -1.26
N ILE A 28 27.85 -10.79 -0.53
CA ILE A 28 28.83 -9.75 -0.87
C ILE A 28 29.69 -9.49 0.37
N GLN A 29 31.02 -9.57 0.24
CA GLN A 29 31.96 -9.22 1.32
C GLN A 29 31.58 -9.85 2.68
N ASN A 30 31.37 -11.17 2.69
CA ASN A 30 30.94 -11.97 3.85
C ASN A 30 29.54 -11.67 4.42
N THR A 31 28.76 -10.75 3.84
CA THR A 31 27.36 -10.52 4.20
C THR A 31 26.44 -11.27 3.25
N ARG A 32 25.52 -12.08 3.78
CA ARG A 32 24.53 -12.82 3.01
C ARG A 32 23.16 -12.16 3.11
N TYR A 33 22.61 -11.76 1.96
CA TYR A 33 21.27 -11.22 1.82
C TYR A 33 20.31 -12.33 1.41
N TYR A 34 19.11 -12.31 1.97
CA TYR A 34 18.04 -13.25 1.64
C TYR A 34 16.86 -12.49 1.08
N SER A 35 16.28 -13.03 0.01
CA SER A 35 15.10 -12.48 -0.62
C SER A 35 13.86 -13.00 0.09
N HIS A 36 13.01 -12.09 0.55
CA HIS A 36 11.80 -12.40 1.28
C HIS A 36 10.58 -11.81 0.58
N PRO A 37 9.63 -12.65 0.13
CA PRO A 37 8.36 -12.17 -0.38
C PRO A 37 7.65 -11.30 0.65
N GLU A 38 7.12 -10.18 0.20
CA GLU A 38 6.40 -9.22 1.01
C GLU A 38 5.08 -8.89 0.31
N TYR A 39 3.98 -9.06 1.05
CA TYR A 39 2.65 -8.73 0.56
C TYR A 39 2.17 -7.49 1.28
N ALA A 40 1.56 -6.56 0.55
CA ALA A 40 0.96 -5.36 1.10
C ALA A 40 -0.53 -5.35 0.80
N PHE A 41 -1.34 -5.02 1.79
CA PHE A 41 -2.75 -4.76 1.62
C PHE A 41 -3.06 -3.37 2.17
N SER A 42 -3.64 -2.50 1.34
CA SER A 42 -4.00 -1.15 1.77
C SER A 42 -5.44 -0.82 1.40
N VAL A 43 -5.98 0.14 2.15
CA VAL A 43 -7.30 0.69 1.95
C VAL A 43 -7.13 2.16 1.63
N ASP A 44 -7.73 2.60 0.52
CA ASP A 44 -7.68 3.98 0.05
C ASP A 44 -9.12 4.52 -0.14
N ILE A 45 -9.25 5.83 -0.15
CA ILE A 45 -10.52 6.55 -0.26
C ILE A 45 -10.53 7.38 -1.54
N ASP A 46 -11.47 7.09 -2.43
CA ASP A 46 -11.78 7.96 -3.57
C ASP A 46 -12.61 9.17 -3.10
N TRP A 47 -11.90 10.24 -2.75
CA TRP A 47 -12.49 11.48 -2.26
C TRP A 47 -13.56 12.08 -3.21
N LYS A 48 -13.51 11.78 -4.52
CA LYS A 48 -14.50 12.29 -5.50
C LYS A 48 -15.84 11.56 -5.42
N LYS A 49 -15.83 10.30 -4.97
CA LYS A 49 -17.00 9.42 -4.91
C LYS A 49 -17.66 9.37 -3.53
N LEU A 50 -17.11 10.07 -2.54
CA LEU A 50 -17.71 10.18 -1.21
C LEU A 50 -19.16 10.71 -1.28
N PRO A 51 -20.13 10.07 -0.59
CA PRO A 51 -21.55 10.43 -0.65
C PRO A 51 -21.87 11.66 0.22
N ILE A 52 -21.25 12.80 -0.06
CA ILE A 52 -21.40 14.04 0.71
C ILE A 52 -22.57 14.87 0.14
N LYS A 53 -23.58 15.15 0.98
CA LYS A 53 -24.74 15.98 0.62
C LYS A 53 -24.43 17.48 0.56
N ASN A 54 -23.55 17.96 1.43
CA ASN A 54 -23.20 19.39 1.51
C ASN A 54 -22.20 19.77 0.40
N GLN A 55 -22.57 20.72 -0.47
CA GLN A 55 -21.75 21.13 -1.60
C GLN A 55 -20.42 21.78 -1.21
N ARG A 56 -20.38 22.55 -0.11
CA ARG A 56 -19.13 23.17 0.36
C ARG A 56 -18.15 22.11 0.86
N LEU A 57 -18.64 21.14 1.64
CA LEU A 57 -17.84 20.02 2.12
C LEU A 57 -17.38 19.11 0.98
N LYS A 58 -18.22 18.90 -0.04
CA LYS A 58 -17.88 18.15 -1.25
C LYS A 58 -16.78 18.83 -2.06
N GLN A 59 -16.77 20.16 -2.16
CA GLN A 59 -15.70 20.91 -2.81
C GLN A 59 -14.40 20.83 -2.01
N PHE A 60 -14.47 21.00 -0.68
CA PHE A 60 -13.30 20.91 0.19
C PHE A 60 -12.64 19.52 0.12
N THR A 61 -13.42 18.45 0.22
CA THR A 61 -12.90 17.07 0.18
C THR A 61 -12.25 16.70 -1.15
N ARG A 62 -12.65 17.31 -2.27
CA ARG A 62 -12.00 17.11 -3.58
C ARG A 62 -10.56 17.64 -3.62
N LEU A 63 -10.18 18.57 -2.74
CA LEU A 63 -8.81 19.06 -2.67
C LEU A 63 -7.82 17.95 -2.29
N PHE A 64 -8.24 16.99 -1.46
CA PHE A 64 -7.43 15.84 -1.07
C PHE A 64 -7.13 14.88 -2.22
N THR A 65 -7.80 14.98 -3.38
CA THR A 65 -7.42 14.19 -4.56
C THR A 65 -6.12 14.70 -5.21
N PHE A 66 -5.76 15.96 -4.99
CA PHE A 66 -4.53 16.54 -5.57
C PHE A 66 -3.30 16.29 -4.69
N ILE A 67 -3.51 16.03 -3.40
CA ILE A 67 -2.44 15.75 -2.45
C ILE A 67 -2.42 14.26 -2.20
N LYS A 68 -1.33 13.58 -2.58
CA LYS A 68 -1.17 12.16 -2.32
C LYS A 68 -0.88 11.99 -0.82
N ILE A 69 -1.88 11.59 -0.05
CA ILE A 69 -1.73 11.28 1.36
C ILE A 69 -1.26 9.83 1.44
N PRO A 70 -0.09 9.54 2.04
CA PRO A 70 0.34 8.17 2.23
C PRO A 70 -0.63 7.47 3.18
N PHE A 71 -1.29 6.42 2.68
CA PHE A 71 -2.18 5.61 3.50
C PHE A 71 -1.39 4.49 4.19
N PRO A 72 -1.73 4.16 5.44
CA PRO A 72 -1.18 2.99 6.07
C PRO A 72 -1.59 1.72 5.31
N ALA A 73 -0.63 0.84 5.10
CA ALA A 73 -0.82 -0.49 4.55
C ALA A 73 -0.44 -1.53 5.61
N LEU A 74 -1.14 -2.66 5.58
CA LEU A 74 -0.76 -3.86 6.30
C LEU A 74 0.22 -4.63 5.42
N TYR A 75 1.43 -4.83 5.92
CA TYR A 75 2.44 -5.65 5.27
C TYR A 75 2.55 -6.99 5.97
N TRP A 76 2.83 -8.02 5.18
CA TRP A 76 3.18 -9.35 5.65
C TRP A 76 4.51 -9.74 5.06
N ARG A 77 5.48 -10.04 5.91
CA ARG A 77 6.78 -10.60 5.52
C ARG A 77 7.25 -11.63 6.53
N ASN A 78 7.69 -12.80 6.07
CA ASN A 78 8.25 -13.87 6.91
C ASN A 78 7.39 -14.26 8.13
N GLY A 79 6.06 -14.26 7.99
CA GLY A 79 5.13 -14.61 9.07
C GLY A 79 4.88 -13.49 10.09
N VAL A 80 5.45 -12.31 9.87
CA VAL A 80 5.22 -11.12 10.69
C VAL A 80 4.35 -10.14 9.91
N ALA A 81 3.30 -9.67 10.56
CA ALA A 81 2.46 -8.59 10.04
C ALA A 81 2.86 -7.26 10.70
N TYR A 82 2.96 -6.18 9.92
CA TYR A 82 3.26 -4.84 10.43
C TYR A 82 2.53 -3.76 9.63
N VAL A 83 2.31 -2.61 10.26
CA VAL A 83 1.71 -1.45 9.59
C VAL A 83 2.80 -0.48 9.17
N GLY A 84 2.77 -0.06 7.91
CA GLY A 84 3.72 0.90 7.35
C GLY A 84 3.00 1.91 6.47
N LEU A 85 3.66 3.02 6.16
CA LEU A 85 3.17 3.99 5.18
C LEU A 85 3.75 3.66 3.80
N PHE A 86 2.92 3.79 2.76
CA PHE A 86 3.31 3.63 1.35
C PHE A 86 3.58 4.99 0.68
#